data_AF-A0ABD0M838-F1
#
_entry.id   AF-A0ABD0M838-F1
#
_cell.length_a   1.000
_cell.length_b   1.000
_cell.length_c   1.000
_cell.angle_alpha   90.00
_cell.angle_beta   90.00
_cell.angle_gamma   90.00
#
_symmetry.space_group_name_H-M   'P 1'
#
loop_
_entity.id
_entity.type
_entity.pdbx_description
1 polymer ?
#
loop_
_entity_poly.entity_id
_entity_poly.type
_entity_poly.pdbx_seq_one_letter_code
_entity_poly.pdbx_strand_id
1 'polypeptide(L)' 'GLEEGITQITKKSQDERQLFVWNFPIDVTFKSTNSYGWPQIVVHAYGLDAFGTDVVRGYGVTHVPITPG' A
#
# COMPACT_ATOMS: atom_id res chain seq x y z
N GLY A 1 -15.12 5.66 7.41
CA GLY A 1 -13.90 6.42 7.73
C GLY A 1 -12.90 6.18 6.62
N LEU A 2 -11.84 6.98 6.53
CA LEU A 2 -10.65 6.55 5.82
C LEU A 2 -10.03 5.45 6.68
N GLU A 3 -10.35 4.20 6.39
CA GLU A 3 -9.77 3.07 7.13
C GLU A 3 -8.32 2.92 6.66
N GLU A 4 -7.40 3.47 7.44
CA GLU A 4 -5.98 3.19 7.31
C GLU A 4 -5.71 1.84 7.99
N GLY A 5 -5.05 0.93 7.28
CA GLY A 5 -4.75 -0.40 7.79
C GLY A 5 -3.55 -1.01 7.06
N ILE A 6 -2.86 -1.92 7.76
CA ILE A 6 -1.79 -2.72 7.14
C ILE A 6 -2.45 -3.87 6.39
N THR A 7 -2.34 -3.87 5.07
CA THR A 7 -2.94 -4.91 4.23
C THR A 7 -2.08 -6.18 4.19
N GLN A 8 -0.74 -6.04 4.15
CA GLN A 8 0.19 -7.15 4.01
C GLN A 8 1.49 -6.90 4.78
N ILE A 9 2.07 -7.98 5.32
CA ILE A 9 3.40 -8.00 5.95
C ILE A 9 4.22 -9.06 5.23
N THR A 10 5.44 -8.72 4.85
CA THR A 10 6.38 -9.66 4.21
C THR A 10 7.75 -9.57 4.87
N LYS A 11 8.56 -10.61 4.67
CA LYS A 11 9.96 -10.66 5.10
C LYS A 11 10.82 -10.91 3.88
N LYS A 12 12.02 -10.34 3.90
CA LYS A 12 13.05 -10.55 2.89
C LYS A 12 13.23 -12.05 2.60
N SER A 13 13.23 -12.43 1.32
CA SER A 13 13.53 -13.79 0.89
C SER A 13 14.94 -14.20 1.31
N GLN A 14 15.14 -15.50 1.50
CA GLN A 14 16.45 -16.08 1.81
C GLN A 14 17.26 -16.43 0.56
N ASP A 15 16.66 -16.32 -0.63
CA ASP A 15 17.35 -16.54 -1.90
C ASP A 15 18.36 -15.41 -2.22
N GLU A 16 19.23 -15.63 -3.22
CA GLU A 16 20.26 -14.66 -3.63
C GLU A 16 19.71 -13.28 -4.01
N ARG A 17 18.43 -13.19 -4.37
CA ARG A 17 17.79 -11.95 -4.82
C ARG A 17 17.33 -11.08 -3.65
N GLN A 18 17.13 -11.68 -2.46
CA GLN A 18 16.84 -10.97 -1.21
C GLN A 18 15.66 -9.99 -1.36
N LEU A 19 14.58 -10.44 -2.00
CA LEU A 19 13.43 -9.62 -2.37
C LEU A 19 12.37 -9.58 -1.27
N PHE A 20 11.63 -8.47 -1.21
CA PHE A 20 10.36 -8.37 -0.49
C PHE A 20 9.24 -8.61 -1.49
N VAL A 21 8.52 -9.72 -1.33
CA VAL A 21 7.44 -10.09 -2.25
C VAL A 21 6.10 -9.92 -1.55
N TRP A 22 5.25 -9.09 -2.13
CA TRP A 22 3.84 -8.94 -1.80
C TRP A 22 3.02 -9.50 -2.96
N ASN A 23 2.51 -10.72 -2.80
CA ASN A 23 1.81 -11.46 -3.85
C ASN A 23 0.35 -11.77 -3.52
N PHE A 24 -0.25 -11.05 -2.56
CA PHE A 24 -1.67 -11.18 -2.28
C PHE A 24 -2.46 -10.11 -3.02
N PRO A 25 -3.65 -10.45 -3.55
CA PRO A 25 -4.52 -9.47 -4.18
C PRO A 25 -4.95 -8.41 -3.15
N ILE A 26 -5.09 -7.17 -3.62
CA ILE A 26 -5.64 -6.06 -2.83
C ILE A 26 -7.02 -5.76 -3.41
N ASP A 27 -8.05 -5.86 -2.57
CA ASP A 27 -9.43 -5.51 -2.91
C ASP A 27 -9.84 -4.27 -2.13
N VAL A 28 -10.37 -3.26 -2.83
CA VAL A 28 -10.78 -1.97 -2.26
C VAL A 28 -12.07 -1.52 -2.91
N THR A 29 -13.09 -1.24 -2.08
CA THR A 29 -14.35 -0.66 -2.54
C THR A 29 -14.40 0.83 -2.20
N PHE A 30 -14.57 1.65 -3.23
CA PHE A 30 -14.56 3.10 -3.11
C PHE A 30 -16.00 3.66 -3.11
N LYS A 31 -16.36 4.50 -2.11
CA LYS A 31 -17.63 5.24 -2.08
C LYS A 31 -17.37 6.72 -1.78
N SER A 32 -17.88 7.62 -2.63
CA SER A 32 -17.81 9.07 -2.42
C SER A 32 -19.08 9.77 -2.91
N THR A 33 -19.39 10.92 -2.33
CA THR A 33 -20.44 11.85 -2.78
C THR A 33 -19.89 12.98 -3.67
N ASN A 34 -18.57 13.03 -3.88
CA ASN A 34 -17.87 14.00 -4.74
C ASN A 34 -16.70 13.32 -5.47
N SER A 35 -16.63 13.46 -6.80
CA SER A 35 -15.65 12.81 -7.67
C SER A 35 -14.41 13.66 -7.98
N TYR A 36 -14.38 14.93 -7.58
CA TYR A 36 -13.23 15.79 -7.91
C TYR A 36 -11.96 15.31 -7.18
N GLY A 37 -10.96 14.88 -7.96
CA GLY A 37 -9.68 14.37 -7.44
C GLY A 37 -9.75 12.97 -6.82
N TRP A 38 -10.89 12.28 -6.90
CA TRP A 38 -11.13 10.96 -6.31
C TRP A 38 -11.45 9.92 -7.40
N PRO A 39 -11.12 8.62 -7.24
CA PRO A 39 -10.42 7.98 -6.13
C PRO A 39 -8.90 8.11 -6.22
N GLN A 40 -8.25 8.05 -5.06
CA GLN A 40 -6.80 7.97 -4.92
C GLN A 40 -6.44 6.76 -4.06
N ILE A 41 -5.35 6.10 -4.41
CA ILE A 41 -4.71 5.06 -3.60
C ILE A 41 -3.42 5.65 -3.05
N VAL A 42 -3.28 5.64 -1.72
CA VAL A 42 -2.06 5.98 -1.01
C VAL A 42 -1.49 4.72 -0.39
N VAL A 43 -0.23 4.42 -0.67
CA VAL A 43 0.48 3.25 -0.16
C VAL A 43 1.61 3.73 0.74
N HIS A 44 1.69 3.17 1.94
CA HIS A 44 2.81 3.37 2.86
C HIS A 44 3.54 2.03 3.05
N ALA A 45 4.85 2.04 2.85
CA ALA A 45 5.72 0.89 3.10
C ALA A 45 6.44 1.09 4.43
N TYR A 46 6.14 0.24 5.40
CA TYR A 46 6.79 0.23 6.71
C TYR A 46 7.85 -0.87 6.78
N GLY A 47 8.91 -0.62 7.53
CA GLY A 47 9.93 -1.61 7.80
C GLY A 47 10.65 -1.33 9.10
N LEU A 48 10.95 -2.39 9.84
CA LEU A 48 11.59 -2.33 11.15
C LEU A 48 12.95 -1.63 11.07
N ASP A 49 13.25 -0.81 12.06
CA ASP A 49 14.60 -0.30 12.31
C ASP A 49 15.46 -1.30 13.10
N ALA A 50 16.71 -0.93 13.40
CA ALA A 50 17.63 -1.76 14.16
C ALA A 50 17.13 -2.07 15.60
N PHE A 51 16.14 -1.34 16.09
CA PHE A 51 15.54 -1.48 17.41
C PHE A 51 14.16 -2.13 17.38
N GLY A 52 13.70 -2.58 16.21
CA GLY A 52 12.40 -3.24 16.04
C GLY A 52 11.20 -2.28 16.01
N THR A 53 11.43 -0.99 15.75
CA THR A 53 10.37 0.02 15.60
C THR A 53 9.91 0.07 14.15
N ASP A 54 8.60 0.12 13.90
CA ASP A 54 8.05 0.34 12.57
C ASP A 54 8.33 1.77 12.09
N VAL A 55 9.15 1.88 11.03
CA VAL A 55 9.49 3.16 10.41
C VAL A 55 9.04 3.16 8.96
N VAL A 56 8.43 4.25 8.51
CA VAL A 56 8.08 4.44 7.10
C VAL A 56 9.36 4.45 6.26
N ARG A 57 9.47 3.52 5.32
CA ARG A 57 10.59 3.42 4.37
C ARG A 57 10.28 4.07 3.03
N GLY A 58 8.99 4.22 2.71
CA GLY A 58 8.56 4.88 1.48
C GLY A 58 7.04 5.04 1.44
N TYR A 59 6.59 5.91 0.55
CA TYR A 59 5.17 6.11 0.28
C TYR A 59 4.97 6.38 -1.21
N GLY A 60 3.75 6.12 -1.68
CA GLY A 60 3.35 6.37 -3.07
C GLY A 60 1.88 6.72 -3.14
N VAL A 61 1.52 7.53 -4.14
CA VAL A 61 0.13 7.92 -4.41
C VAL A 61 -0.17 7.79 -5.89
N THR A 62 -1.35 7.30 -6.21
CA THR A 62 -1.85 7.27 -7.59
C THR A 62 -3.34 7.56 -7.64
N HIS A 63 -3.79 8.22 -8.71
CA HIS A 63 -5.20 8.41 -8.99
C HIS A 63 -5.74 7.18 -9.71
N VAL A 64 -6.92 6.72 -9.31
CA VAL A 64 -7.62 5.61 -9.95
C VAL A 64 -8.48 6.18 -11.10
N PRO A 65 -8.38 5.64 -12.32
CA PRO A 65 -9.25 6.05 -13.42
C PRO A 65 -10.73 5.84 -13.05
N ILE A 66 -11.52 6.89 -13.19
CA ILE A 66 -12.98 6.87 -12.95
C ILE A 66 -13.80 6.45 -14.17
N THR A 67 -13.13 6.20 -15.29
CA THR A 67 -13.75 5.82 -16.55
C THR A 67 -13.19 4.47 -16.98
N PRO A 68 -14.03 3.49 -17.36
CA PRO A 68 -13.57 2.27 -18.01
C PRO A 68 -12.82 2.62 -19.30
N GLY A 69 -11.72 1.90 -19.56
CA GLY A 69 -10.99 1.96 -20.83
C GLY A 69 -11.68 1.21 -21.95
#